data_AF-A0A1U8JK55-F1
#
_entry.id   AF-A0A1U8JK55-F1
#
_cell.length_a   1.000
_cell.length_b   1.000
_cell.length_c   1.000
_cell.angle_alpha   90.00
_cell.angle_beta   90.00
_cell.angle_gamma   90.00
#
_symmetry.space_group_name_H-M   'P 1'
#
loop_
_entity.id
_entity.type
_entity.pdbx_description
1 polymer ?
#
loop_
_entity_poly.entity_id
_entity_poly.type
_entity_poly.pdbx_seq_one_letter_code
_entity_poly.pdbx_strand_id
1 'polypeptide(L)'
;MADALATLASMINVNKQEDVKPIQMSIYEVPAHCYNINDEEEKDGYPWYHDILRYVKNREYPGQATENEKRTLRRLANDYVLNGEILYRRGKDQVLLRCVDVVEA
;
A
#
# COMPACT_ATOMS: atom_id res chain seq x y z
N MET A 1 29.71 -26.11 3.25
CA MET A 1 28.59 -25.25 2.76
C MET A 1 27.85 -24.55 3.90
N ALA A 2 27.68 -25.20 5.06
CA ALA A 2 27.08 -24.58 6.25
C ALA A 2 27.89 -23.39 6.81
N ASP A 3 29.24 -23.46 6.79
CA ASP A 3 30.10 -22.38 7.30
C ASP A 3 29.95 -21.05 6.55
N ALA A 4 29.76 -21.09 5.24
CA ALA A 4 29.58 -19.89 4.43
C ALA A 4 28.25 -19.18 4.76
N LEU A 5 27.18 -19.96 4.98
CA LEU A 5 25.88 -19.42 5.39
C LEU A 5 25.92 -18.88 6.82
N ALA A 6 26.63 -19.56 7.74
CA ALA A 6 26.81 -19.07 9.11
C ALA A 6 27.60 -17.76 9.17
N THR A 7 28.61 -17.61 8.30
CA THR A 7 29.38 -16.37 8.17
C THR A 7 28.52 -15.23 7.64
N LEU A 8 27.72 -15.46 6.59
CA LEU A 8 26.81 -14.44 6.05
C LEU A 8 25.73 -14.05 7.07
N ALA A 9 25.16 -15.02 7.81
CA ALA A 9 24.19 -14.76 8.86
C ALA A 9 24.78 -13.96 10.04
N SER A 10 26.07 -14.18 10.38
CA SER A 10 26.78 -13.43 11.42
C SER A 10 27.09 -11.99 11.00
N MET A 11 27.34 -11.75 9.71
CA MET A 11 27.53 -10.39 9.16
C MET A 11 26.22 -9.59 9.09
N ILE A 12 25.07 -10.27 9.00
CA ILE A 12 23.75 -9.67 9.13
C ILE A 12 23.48 -9.43 10.62
N ASN A 13 24.26 -8.52 11.21
CA ASN A 13 24.01 -8.01 12.54
C ASN A 13 22.82 -7.05 12.41
N VAL A 14 21.60 -7.60 12.36
CA VAL A 14 20.38 -6.81 12.51
C VAL A 14 20.38 -6.36 13.95
N ASN A 15 20.98 -5.20 14.21
CA ASN A 15 20.78 -4.47 15.45
C ASN A 15 19.27 -4.43 15.67
N LYS A 16 18.78 -5.21 16.64
CA LYS A 16 17.35 -5.45 16.91
C LYS A 16 16.58 -4.16 17.28
N GLN A 17 17.25 -3.02 17.24
CA GLN A 17 16.81 -1.74 17.72
C GLN A 17 17.77 -0.61 17.27
N GLU A 18 18.52 -0.76 16.18
CA GLU A 18 19.04 0.46 15.56
C GLU A 18 17.79 1.25 15.16
N ASP A 19 17.58 2.39 15.81
CA ASP A 19 16.44 3.30 15.61
C ASP A 19 16.30 3.60 14.11
N VAL A 20 15.61 2.71 13.39
CA VAL A 20 15.09 2.99 12.08
C VAL A 20 14.07 4.07 12.36
N LYS A 21 14.51 5.32 12.21
CA LYS A 21 13.66 6.48 12.42
C LYS A 21 12.40 6.23 11.61
N PRO A 22 11.22 6.15 12.25
CA PRO A 22 10.00 5.93 11.52
C PRO A 22 9.86 7.04 10.49
N ILE A 23 9.48 6.69 9.26
CA ILE A 23 9.15 7.69 8.24
C ILE A 23 7.95 8.45 8.78
N GLN A 24 8.16 9.71 9.15
CA GLN A 24 7.13 10.53 9.75
C GLN A 24 6.17 11.00 8.65
N MET A 25 4.96 10.46 8.64
CA MET A 25 3.90 10.84 7.71
C MET A 25 2.81 11.58 8.49
N SER A 26 2.32 12.70 7.95
CA SER A 26 1.20 13.43 8.54
C SER A 26 -0.12 12.95 7.93
N ILE A 27 -1.12 12.72 8.78
CA ILE A 27 -2.49 12.43 8.38
C ILE A 27 -3.25 13.75 8.44
N TYR A 28 -3.82 14.17 7.31
CA TYR A 28 -4.78 15.27 7.30
C TYR A 28 -6.19 14.69 7.32
N GLU A 29 -6.93 14.95 8.40
CA GLU A 29 -8.32 14.50 8.58
C GLU A 29 -9.34 15.30 7.77
N VAL A 30 -8.93 16.46 7.24
CA VAL A 30 -9.74 17.20 6.29
C VAL A 30 -9.76 16.40 4.99
N PRO A 31 -10.93 16.04 4.43
CA PRO A 31 -11.01 15.54 3.08
C PRO A 31 -10.50 16.65 2.18
N ALA A 32 -9.20 16.65 1.85
CA ALA A 32 -8.76 17.30 0.64
C ALA A 32 -9.52 16.55 -0.44
N HIS A 33 -10.57 17.20 -1.00
CA HIS A 33 -11.41 16.71 -2.09
C HIS A 33 -10.66 15.58 -2.77
N CYS A 34 -11.05 14.33 -2.49
CA CYS A 34 -10.32 13.17 -2.95
C CYS A 34 -10.05 13.47 -4.40
N TYR A 35 -8.76 13.64 -4.76
CA TYR A 35 -8.38 13.64 -6.16
C TYR A 35 -9.06 12.39 -6.67
N ASN A 36 -10.07 12.61 -7.50
CA ASN A 36 -10.70 11.52 -8.22
C ASN A 36 -9.53 10.70 -8.74
N ILE A 37 -9.60 9.38 -8.61
CA ILE A 37 -8.57 8.54 -9.21
C ILE A 37 -8.62 8.67 -10.76
N ASN A 38 -9.54 9.48 -11.29
CA ASN A 38 -9.46 10.24 -12.53
C ASN A 38 -8.36 11.31 -12.46
N ASP A 39 -7.17 11.08 -13.01
CA ASP A 39 -6.86 11.83 -14.24
C ASP A 39 -5.94 11.10 -15.24
N GLU A 40 -5.57 9.84 -15.01
CA GLU A 40 -4.85 9.08 -16.05
C GLU A 40 -5.37 7.64 -16.31
N GLU A 41 -6.19 7.02 -15.44
CA GLU A 41 -6.63 5.62 -15.67
C GLU A 41 -8.12 5.29 -15.42
N GLU A 42 -8.90 6.12 -14.70
CA GLU A 42 -10.35 5.87 -14.52
C GLU A 42 -11.16 6.37 -15.72
N LYS A 43 -11.15 5.63 -16.83
CA LYS A 43 -12.24 5.70 -17.82
C LYS A 43 -13.32 4.66 -17.63
N ASP A 44 -13.18 3.81 -16.62
CA ASP A 44 -14.05 2.67 -16.39
C ASP A 44 -14.25 2.55 -14.89
N GLY A 45 -15.50 2.66 -14.40
CA GLY A 45 -15.87 2.70 -12.98
C GLY A 45 -15.60 1.38 -12.23
N TYR A 46 -14.35 0.95 -12.24
CA TYR A 46 -13.89 -0.33 -11.77
C TYR A 46 -13.61 -0.27 -10.26
N PRO A 47 -14.03 -1.26 -9.47
CA PRO A 47 -14.00 -1.23 -8.00
C PRO A 47 -12.61 -1.51 -7.42
N TRP A 48 -11.59 -0.80 -7.91
CA TRP A 48 -10.20 -0.94 -7.45
C TRP A 48 -10.06 -0.70 -5.95
N TYR A 49 -10.90 0.16 -5.36
CA TYR A 49 -10.92 0.40 -3.92
C TYR A 49 -11.05 -0.90 -3.12
N HIS A 50 -12.05 -1.74 -3.43
CA HIS A 50 -12.27 -3.00 -2.71
C HIS A 50 -11.18 -4.01 -2.97
N ASP A 51 -10.66 -4.06 -4.20
CA ASP A 51 -9.60 -4.99 -4.58
C ASP A 51 -8.27 -4.64 -3.89
N ILE A 52 -7.92 -3.35 -3.83
CA ILE A 52 -6.75 -2.84 -3.10
C ILE A 52 -6.93 -3.06 -1.60
N LEU A 53 -8.10 -2.70 -1.04
CA LEU A 53 -8.37 -2.86 0.39
C LEU A 53 -8.22 -4.33 0.81
N ARG A 54 -8.84 -5.25 0.06
CA ARG A 54 -8.71 -6.69 0.30
C ARG A 54 -7.27 -7.16 0.18
N TYR A 55 -6.53 -6.71 -0.83
CA TYR A 55 -5.15 -7.10 -1.02
C TYR A 55 -4.22 -6.55 0.07
N VAL A 56 -4.39 -5.29 0.48
CA VAL A 56 -3.57 -4.69 1.54
C VAL A 56 -3.89 -5.33 2.90
N LYS A 57 -5.16 -5.63 3.18
CA LYS A 57 -5.61 -6.23 4.45
C LYS A 57 -5.22 -7.71 4.56
N ASN A 58 -5.53 -8.52 3.55
CA ASN A 58 -5.43 -9.98 3.61
C ASN A 58 -4.40 -10.60 2.65
N ARG A 59 -3.77 -9.81 1.76
CA ARG A 59 -2.96 -10.31 0.62
C ARG A 59 -3.74 -11.22 -0.34
N GLU A 60 -5.04 -11.00 -0.42
CA GLU A 60 -5.96 -11.75 -1.26
C GLU A 60 -6.23 -11.04 -2.59
N TYR A 61 -6.29 -11.82 -3.67
CA TYR A 61 -6.61 -11.34 -5.01
C TYR A 61 -8.10 -11.58 -5.33
N PRO A 62 -8.69 -10.80 -6.26
CA PRO A 62 -9.99 -11.16 -6.82
C PRO A 62 -9.94 -12.57 -7.42
N GLY A 63 -10.99 -13.37 -7.21
CA GLY A 63 -11.01 -14.78 -7.61
C GLY A 63 -10.81 -15.01 -9.12
N GLN A 64 -11.22 -14.05 -9.94
CA GLN A 64 -11.11 -14.09 -11.40
C GLN A 64 -9.94 -13.25 -11.95
N ALA A 65 -9.05 -12.74 -11.11
CA ALA A 65 -7.93 -11.92 -11.56
C ALA A 65 -6.89 -12.77 -12.31
N THR A 66 -6.56 -12.33 -13.52
CA THR A 66 -5.43 -12.79 -14.32
C THR A 66 -4.11 -12.49 -13.62
N GLU A 67 -3.04 -13.21 -13.97
CA GLU A 67 -1.71 -12.94 -13.40
C GLU A 67 -1.20 -11.52 -13.69
N ASN A 68 -1.62 -10.92 -14.81
CA ASN A 68 -1.29 -9.54 -15.12
C ASN A 68 -1.99 -8.57 -14.17
N GLU A 69 -3.29 -8.76 -13.91
CA GLU A 69 -4.04 -7.95 -12.94
C GLU A 69 -3.48 -8.10 -11.53
N LYS A 70 -3.11 -9.32 -11.10
CA LYS A 70 -2.44 -9.54 -9.81
C LYS A 70 -1.09 -8.81 -9.72
N ARG A 71 -0.35 -8.73 -10.82
CA ARG A 71 0.91 -7.95 -10.90
C ARG A 71 0.62 -6.45 -10.80
N THR A 72 -0.39 -5.96 -11.50
CA THR A 72 -0.81 -4.55 -11.43
C THR A 72 -1.27 -4.18 -10.02
N LEU A 73 -2.12 -5.00 -9.39
CA LEU A 73 -2.61 -4.79 -8.04
C LEU A 73 -1.47 -4.72 -7.00
N ARG A 74 -0.47 -5.60 -7.14
CA ARG A 74 0.74 -5.56 -6.29
C ARG A 74 1.49 -4.24 -6.39
N ARG A 75 1.65 -3.71 -7.60
CA ARG A 75 2.34 -2.45 -7.84
C ARG A 75 1.55 -1.29 -7.25
N LEU A 76 0.25 -1.26 -7.54
CA LEU A 76 -0.66 -0.23 -7.08
C LEU A 76 -0.74 -0.18 -5.56
N ALA A 77 -0.86 -1.35 -4.90
CA ALA A 77 -0.95 -1.45 -3.46
C ALA A 77 0.27 -0.90 -2.69
N ASN A 78 1.43 -0.71 -3.33
CA ASN A 78 2.59 -0.08 -2.69
C ASN A 78 2.38 1.41 -2.40
N ASP A 79 1.47 2.05 -3.13
CA ASP A 79 1.11 3.45 -2.94
C ASP A 79 0.04 3.61 -1.85
N TYR A 80 -0.43 2.51 -1.25
CA TYR A 80 -1.46 2.53 -0.23
C TYR A 80 -0.99 1.96 1.10
N VAL A 81 -1.52 2.52 2.18
CA VAL A 81 -1.29 2.09 3.56
C VAL A 81 -2.63 1.92 4.25
N LEU A 82 -2.75 0.85 5.03
CA LEU A 82 -3.91 0.62 5.90
C LEU A 82 -3.58 1.12 7.31
N ASN A 83 -4.43 1.97 7.87
CA ASN A 83 -4.39 2.35 9.27
C ASN A 83 -5.75 2.04 9.91
N GLY A 84 -5.79 0.99 10.73
CA GLY A 84 -7.03 0.39 11.20
C GLY A 84 -7.81 -0.24 10.04
N GLU A 85 -9.01 0.27 9.77
CA GLU A 85 -9.85 -0.15 8.64
C GLU A 85 -9.83 0.86 7.48
N ILE A 86 -9.13 1.98 7.65
CA ILE A 86 -9.14 3.07 6.68
C ILE A 86 -7.93 2.92 5.75
N LEU A 87 -8.19 2.92 4.45
CA LEU A 87 -7.17 2.94 3.41
C LEU A 87 -6.71 4.36 3.14
N TYR A 88 -5.39 4.56 3.08
CA TYR A 88 -4.77 5.84 2.75
C TYR A 88 -3.88 5.69 1.52
N ARG A 89 -3.94 6.66 0.62
CA ARG A 89 -2.98 6.80 -0.48
C ARG A 89 -1.80 7.65 -0.01
N ARG A 90 -0.58 7.19 -0.29
CA ARG A 90 0.66 7.94 -0.08
C ARG A 90 0.81 8.99 -1.17
N GLY A 91 0.70 10.26 -0.79
CA GLY A 91 1.00 11.40 -1.65
C GLY A 91 2.51 11.59 -1.85
N LYS A 92 2.88 12.37 -2.87
CA LYS A 92 4.28 12.73 -3.16
C LYS A 92 4.93 13.56 -2.04
N ASP A 93 4.12 14.25 -1.24
CA ASP A 93 4.56 15.17 -0.19
C ASP A 93 4.59 14.54 1.21
N GLN A 94 4.69 13.20 1.30
CA GLN A 94 4.61 12.42 2.56
C GLN A 94 3.26 12.55 3.31
N VAL A 95 2.26 13.13 2.65
CA VAL A 95 0.90 13.24 3.14
C VAL A 95 0.13 11.95 2.85
N LEU A 96 -0.59 11.45 3.85
CA LEU A 96 -1.55 10.36 3.68
C LEU A 96 -2.94 10.93 3.39
N LEU A 97 -3.50 10.60 2.24
CA LEU A 97 -4.86 10.99 1.84
C LEU A 97 -5.81 9.84 2.08
N ARG A 98 -6.90 10.08 2.81
CA ARG A 98 -7.93 9.08 3.07
C ARG A 98 -8.63 8.69 1.76
N CYS A 99 -8.72 7.39 1.50
CA CYS A 99 -9.51 6.84 0.41
C CYS A 99 -10.92 6.54 0.93
N VAL A 100 -11.93 7.00 0.21
CA VAL A 100 -13.34 6.68 0.43
C VAL A 100 -13.87 5.96 -0.79
N ASP A 101 -14.85 5.08 -0.58
CA ASP A 101 -15.58 4.45 -1.68
C ASP A 101 -16.48 5.48 -2.37
N VAL A 102 -16.82 5.26 -3.64
CA VAL A 102 -17.68 6.15 -4.44
C VAL A 102 -19.06 6.35 -3.79
N VAL A 103 -19.52 5.37 -2.99
CA VAL A 103 -20.78 5.45 -2.24
C VAL A 103 -20.70 6.40 -1.04
N GLU A 104 -19.51 6.60 -0.48
CA GLU A 104 -19.26 7.48 0.67
C GLU A 104 -18.68 8.86 0.28
N ALA A 105 -18.44 9.11 -1.01
CA ALA A 105 -17.83 10.33 -1.55
C ALA A 105 -18.82 11.51 -1.68
#